data_AF-A0AA88NBA0-F1
#
_entry.id   AF-A0AA88NBA0-F1
#
_cell.length_a   1.000
_cell.length_b   1.000
_cell.length_c   1.000
_cell.angle_alpha   90.00
_cell.angle_beta   90.00
_cell.angle_gamma   90.00
#
_symmetry.space_group_name_H-M   'P 1'
#
loop_
_entity.id
_entity.type
_entity.pdbx_description
1 polymer ?
#
loop_
_entity_poly.entity_id
_entity_poly.type
_entity_poly.pdbx_seq_one_letter_code
_entity_poly.pdbx_strand_id
1 'polypeptide(L)'
;MRTSEETEGFDGEASNTSMISGASSPYQPTTEPVHARNVLGGIRCDVDYLKSYFGILKVVEVVLSLIGFICIETIMMCSPCGGVYFFEFVSCSALVVTGVLLLIFSLNLHIKVPLVNWSLTDLVNTAASTCFFFLSSLVLACINHNTGAEIAAVIFGFLVTGVYGINTFLAVRRWRLGNGCQGPSQSSEYMRARTASHGEMEARPELA
;
A
#
# COMPACT_ATOMS: atom_id res chain seq x y z
N MET A 1 21.75 45.85 3.54
CA MET A 1 20.30 45.63 3.76
C MET A 1 20.18 44.35 4.57
N ARG A 2 20.04 44.29 5.91
CA ARG A 2 19.24 45.07 6.87
C ARG A 2 17.80 45.27 6.43
N THR A 3 16.93 44.43 6.96
CA THR A 3 15.70 44.83 7.64
C THR A 3 15.39 43.78 8.72
N SER A 4 15.34 44.28 9.94
CA SER A 4 14.89 43.62 11.16
C SER A 4 13.38 43.81 11.30
N GLU A 5 12.68 42.83 11.84
CA GLU A 5 11.49 43.05 12.67
C GLU A 5 11.56 42.09 13.86
N GLU A 6 11.79 42.67 15.04
CA GLU A 6 11.62 42.07 16.37
C GLU A 6 10.14 42.19 16.76
N THR A 7 9.57 41.22 17.48
CA THR A 7 9.01 41.28 18.86
C THR A 7 7.80 40.30 18.85
N GLU A 8 7.40 39.49 19.83
CA GLU A 8 7.47 39.41 21.29
C GLU A 8 7.46 37.89 21.65
N GLY A 9 8.22 37.36 22.61
CA GLY A 9 7.97 37.55 24.04
C GLY A 9 6.96 36.51 24.59
N PHE A 10 7.36 35.25 24.78
CA PHE A 10 6.76 34.40 25.81
C PHE A 10 7.73 33.29 26.25
N ASP A 11 8.49 33.59 27.30
CA ASP A 11 9.33 32.66 28.02
C ASP A 11 8.46 31.66 28.78
N GLY A 12 8.17 30.52 28.14
CA GLY A 12 7.61 29.35 28.79
C GLY A 12 8.70 28.55 29.49
N GLU A 13 9.15 29.04 30.65
CA GLU A 13 10.03 28.32 31.58
C GLU A 13 9.33 27.06 32.11
N ALA A 14 9.43 25.96 31.37
CA ALA A 14 9.05 24.64 31.86
C ALA A 14 10.22 24.04 32.64
N SER A 15 10.18 24.30 33.95
CA SER A 15 10.97 23.69 35.02
C SER A 15 11.53 22.31 34.66
N ASN A 16 12.85 22.21 34.65
CA ASN A 16 13.55 20.94 34.77
C ASN A 16 13.31 20.41 36.20
N THR A 17 12.18 19.74 36.42
CA THR A 17 11.96 18.97 37.64
C THR A 17 12.89 17.76 37.59
N SER A 18 14.05 17.92 38.23
CA SER A 18 14.94 16.83 38.58
C SER A 18 14.17 15.80 39.41
N MET A 19 13.81 14.69 38.79
CA MET A 19 13.27 13.51 39.47
C MET A 19 14.42 12.86 40.25
N ILE A 20 14.63 13.31 41.49
CA ILE A 20 15.39 12.55 42.47
C ILE A 20 14.64 11.23 42.68
N SER A 21 15.27 10.13 42.28
CA SER A 21 14.74 8.78 42.48
C SER A 21 14.61 8.47 43.97
N GLY A 22 13.39 8.54 44.49
CA GLY A 22 13.00 7.82 45.70
C GLY A 22 12.89 6.33 45.35
N ALA A 23 13.92 5.56 45.67
CA ALA A 23 14.06 4.14 45.32
C ALA A 23 13.19 3.17 46.16
N SER A 24 11.92 3.51 46.46
CA SER A 24 11.07 2.66 47.30
C SER A 24 9.56 2.85 47.08
N SER A 25 9.08 2.83 45.84
CA SER A 25 7.66 2.63 45.53
C SER A 25 7.48 1.30 44.78
N PRO A 26 6.63 0.37 45.27
CA PRO A 26 6.29 -0.88 44.55
C PRO A 26 5.59 -0.63 43.21
N TYR A 27 5.06 0.58 43.01
CA TYR A 27 4.45 1.03 41.78
C TYR A 27 5.44 1.92 41.06
N GLN A 28 6.32 1.30 40.27
CA GLN A 28 7.11 2.01 39.28
C GLN A 28 6.20 2.31 38.07
N PRO A 29 5.99 3.57 37.69
CA PRO A 29 5.25 3.88 36.48
C PRO A 29 6.01 3.35 35.27
N THR A 30 5.47 2.35 34.57
CA THR A 30 5.96 1.93 33.25
C THR A 30 5.43 2.91 32.21
N THR A 31 5.90 4.16 32.26
CA THR A 31 5.74 5.04 31.10
C THR A 31 6.77 4.59 30.08
N GLU A 32 6.35 3.71 29.18
CA GLU A 32 7.07 3.47 27.94
C GLU A 32 7.41 4.83 27.33
N PRO A 33 8.64 5.08 26.88
CA PRO A 33 8.97 6.34 26.24
C PRO A 33 8.05 6.51 25.04
N VAL A 34 7.08 7.41 25.14
CA VAL A 34 6.26 7.83 24.01
C VAL A 34 7.24 8.49 23.06
N HIS A 35 7.68 7.75 22.05
CA HIS A 35 8.45 8.31 20.95
C HIS A 35 7.70 9.55 20.49
N ALA A 36 8.33 10.73 20.64
CA ALA A 36 7.82 11.97 20.12
C ALA A 36 7.60 11.77 18.62
N ARG A 37 6.36 11.46 18.27
CA ARG A 37 5.94 11.21 16.90
C ARG A 37 5.92 12.58 16.28
N ASN A 38 7.04 13.00 15.70
CA ASN A 38 7.16 14.22 14.93
C ASN A 38 6.14 14.14 13.79
N VAL A 39 4.92 14.62 14.04
CA VAL A 39 3.80 14.61 13.07
C VAL A 39 4.14 15.46 11.84
N LEU A 40 5.16 16.31 11.93
CA LEU A 40 5.65 17.21 10.88
C LEU A 40 7.12 16.96 10.50
N GLY A 41 7.64 15.75 10.72
CA GLY A 41 9.05 15.40 10.45
C GLY A 41 9.26 14.58 9.19
N GLY A 42 9.19 15.23 8.02
CA GLY A 42 9.76 14.74 6.75
C GLY A 42 9.01 13.59 6.08
N ILE A 43 8.61 13.80 4.82
CA ILE A 43 8.37 12.72 3.87
C ILE A 43 9.69 11.93 3.75
N ARG A 44 9.83 10.85 4.52
CA ARG A 44 10.95 9.93 4.40
C ARG A 44 10.56 8.88 3.39
N CYS A 45 11.24 8.90 2.25
CA CYS A 45 11.09 7.86 1.23
C CYS A 45 11.68 6.57 1.80
N ASP A 46 10.83 5.56 1.94
CA ASP A 46 11.19 4.24 2.41
C ASP A 46 11.75 3.42 1.26
N VAL A 47 13.07 3.54 1.12
CA VAL A 47 13.85 2.77 0.15
C VAL A 47 13.81 1.27 0.44
N ASP A 48 13.49 0.85 1.67
CA ASP A 48 13.39 -0.57 2.02
C ASP A 48 12.15 -1.21 1.38
N TYR A 49 11.05 -0.46 1.26
CA TYR A 49 9.88 -0.90 0.51
C TYR A 49 10.19 -1.08 -0.99
N LEU A 50 10.88 -0.11 -1.60
CA LEU A 50 11.27 -0.20 -3.02
C LEU A 50 12.21 -1.38 -3.30
N LYS A 51 13.03 -1.76 -2.32
CA LYS A 51 13.91 -2.92 -2.39
C LYS A 51 13.18 -4.25 -2.10
N SER A 52 12.00 -4.21 -1.50
CA SER A 52 11.18 -5.39 -1.26
C SER A 52 10.67 -5.97 -2.57
N TYR A 53 10.46 -7.29 -2.60
CA TYR A 53 9.99 -8.01 -3.79
C TYR A 53 8.70 -7.42 -4.39
N PHE A 54 7.73 -7.06 -3.56
CA PHE A 54 6.50 -6.40 -4.00
C PHE A 54 6.73 -4.97 -4.52
N GLY A 55 7.68 -4.22 -3.94
CA GLY A 55 8.05 -2.89 -4.42
C GLY A 55 8.70 -2.95 -5.80
N ILE A 56 9.65 -3.89 -6.00
CA ILE A 56 10.28 -4.11 -7.29
C ILE A 56 9.24 -4.49 -8.35
N LEU A 57 8.30 -5.39 -8.04
CA LEU A 57 7.22 -5.75 -8.96
C LEU A 57 6.40 -4.52 -9.39
N LYS A 58 6.02 -3.66 -8.44
CA LYS A 58 5.29 -2.42 -8.75
C LYS A 58 6.09 -1.44 -9.60
N VAL A 59 7.39 -1.30 -9.33
CA VAL A 59 8.27 -0.45 -10.16
C VAL A 59 8.30 -1.00 -11.59
N VAL A 60 8.47 -2.32 -11.75
CA VAL A 60 8.46 -2.98 -13.06
C VAL A 60 7.11 -2.79 -13.77
N GLU A 61 5.99 -2.93 -13.07
CA GLU A 61 4.64 -2.67 -13.61
C GLU A 61 4.50 -1.24 -14.14
N VAL A 62 4.93 -0.24 -13.38
CA VAL A 62 4.86 1.18 -13.79
C VAL A 62 5.75 1.44 -15.00
N VAL A 63 6.98 0.92 -15.01
CA VAL A 63 7.92 1.09 -16.13
C VAL A 63 7.40 0.42 -17.39
N LEU A 64 6.92 -0.82 -17.31
CA LEU A 64 6.36 -1.52 -18.46
C LEU A 64 5.08 -0.85 -18.98
N SER A 65 4.22 -0.35 -18.08
CA SER A 65 3.01 0.39 -18.47
C SER A 65 3.36 1.69 -19.19
N LEU A 66 4.42 2.39 -18.73
CA LEU A 66 4.92 3.59 -19.39
C LEU A 66 5.48 3.28 -20.78
N ILE A 67 6.24 2.20 -20.92
CA ILE A 67 6.76 1.76 -22.22
C ILE A 67 5.60 1.44 -23.17
N GLY A 68 4.59 0.70 -22.71
CA GLY A 68 3.38 0.40 -23.49
C GLY A 68 2.65 1.68 -23.91
N PHE A 69 2.51 2.64 -23.01
CA PHE A 69 1.89 3.94 -23.29
C PHE A 69 2.69 4.74 -24.34
N ILE A 70 4.01 4.81 -24.22
CA ILE A 70 4.85 5.49 -25.22
C ILE A 70 4.75 4.78 -26.58
N CYS A 71 4.77 3.45 -26.60
CA CYS A 71 4.63 2.69 -27.84
C CYS A 71 3.31 2.99 -28.56
N ILE A 72 2.19 3.08 -27.83
CA ILE A 72 0.89 3.35 -28.45
C ILE A 72 0.77 4.81 -28.95
N GLU A 73 1.30 5.78 -28.20
CA GLU A 73 1.32 7.20 -28.58
C GLU A 73 2.15 7.48 -29.85
N THR A 74 3.19 6.68 -30.10
CA THR A 74 4.00 6.85 -31.32
C THR A 74 3.28 6.45 -32.61
N ILE A 75 2.10 5.82 -32.52
CA ILE A 75 1.31 5.38 -33.68
C ILE A 75 0.51 6.57 -34.23
N MET A 76 1.10 7.29 -35.20
CA MET A 76 0.50 8.50 -35.80
C MET A 76 -0.65 8.22 -36.79
N MET A 77 -0.79 6.99 -37.29
CA MET A 77 -1.79 6.61 -38.30
C MET A 77 -2.48 5.33 -37.82
N CYS A 78 -3.78 5.38 -37.54
CA CYS A 78 -4.54 4.19 -37.17
C CYS A 78 -5.86 4.11 -37.95
N SER A 79 -6.21 2.90 -38.38
CA SER A 79 -7.49 2.59 -39.01
C SER A 79 -7.73 1.09 -38.83
N PRO A 80 -8.54 0.62 -37.87
CA PRO A 80 -9.44 1.29 -36.93
C PRO A 80 -8.81 1.70 -35.57
N CYS A 81 -9.04 2.95 -35.18
CA CYS A 81 -8.47 3.57 -33.96
C CYS A 81 -9.01 3.06 -32.62
N GLY A 82 -10.10 2.29 -32.63
CA GLY A 82 -10.79 1.90 -31.39
C GLY A 82 -9.91 1.08 -30.43
N GLY A 83 -9.11 0.15 -30.96
CA GLY A 83 -8.21 -0.68 -30.14
C GLY A 83 -7.05 0.12 -29.53
N VAL A 84 -6.53 1.10 -30.27
CA VAL A 84 -5.44 1.99 -29.84
C VAL A 84 -5.89 2.88 -28.68
N TYR A 85 -7.02 3.57 -28.81
CA TYR A 85 -7.56 4.41 -27.73
C TYR A 85 -7.92 3.59 -26.48
N PHE A 86 -8.40 2.36 -26.65
CA PHE A 86 -8.67 1.49 -25.52
C PHE A 86 -7.38 1.10 -24.78
N PHE A 87 -6.30 0.80 -25.51
CA PHE A 87 -4.99 0.52 -24.92
C PHE A 87 -4.35 1.74 -24.26
N GLU A 88 -4.48 2.91 -24.86
CA GLU A 88 -4.03 4.19 -24.29
C GLU A 88 -4.73 4.48 -22.95
N PHE A 89 -6.06 4.37 -22.92
CA PHE A 89 -6.83 4.58 -21.69
C PHE A 89 -6.44 3.60 -20.58
N VAL A 90 -6.32 2.31 -20.91
CA VAL A 90 -5.93 1.28 -19.94
C VAL A 90 -4.51 1.50 -19.43
N SER A 91 -3.56 1.79 -20.31
CA SER A 91 -2.16 2.01 -19.93
C SER A 91 -1.97 3.27 -19.09
N CYS A 92 -2.60 4.39 -19.48
CA CYS A 92 -2.56 5.64 -18.73
C CYS A 92 -3.20 5.49 -17.35
N SER A 93 -4.41 4.92 -17.27
CA SER A 93 -5.10 4.73 -15.99
C SER A 93 -4.33 3.79 -15.06
N ALA A 94 -3.82 2.66 -15.57
CA ALA A 94 -3.03 1.73 -14.76
C ALA A 94 -1.71 2.35 -14.29
N LEU A 95 -1.03 3.14 -15.14
CA LEU A 95 0.18 3.87 -14.78
C LEU A 95 -0.08 4.87 -13.65
N VAL A 96 -1.13 5.69 -13.76
CA VAL A 96 -1.48 6.68 -12.74
C VAL A 96 -1.86 6.00 -11.43
N VAL A 97 -2.78 5.03 -11.46
CA VAL A 97 -3.25 4.39 -10.23
C VAL A 97 -2.13 3.60 -9.56
N THR A 98 -1.37 2.80 -10.32
CA THR A 98 -0.27 1.99 -9.77
C THR A 98 0.88 2.87 -9.29
N GLY A 99 1.18 3.97 -10.01
CA GLY A 99 2.18 4.96 -9.61
C GLY A 99 1.80 5.68 -8.31
N VAL A 100 0.54 6.08 -8.15
CA VAL A 100 0.04 6.67 -6.90
C VAL A 100 0.11 5.68 -5.75
N LEU A 101 -0.30 4.43 -5.96
CA LEU A 101 -0.17 3.38 -4.93
C LEU A 101 1.30 3.16 -4.54
N LEU A 102 2.20 3.08 -5.53
CA LEU A 102 3.64 2.97 -5.29
C LEU A 102 4.16 4.14 -4.45
N LEU A 103 3.74 5.38 -4.76
CA LEU A 103 4.12 6.56 -4.00
C LEU A 103 3.58 6.49 -2.55
N ILE A 104 2.31 6.13 -2.36
CA ILE A 104 1.71 5.97 -1.03
C ILE A 104 2.48 4.96 -0.18
N PHE A 105 2.85 3.81 -0.76
CA PHE A 105 3.62 2.80 -0.06
C PHE A 105 5.06 3.25 0.20
N SER A 106 5.71 3.87 -0.78
CA SER A 106 7.10 4.38 -0.66
C SER A 106 7.22 5.51 0.35
N LEU A 107 6.18 6.33 0.55
CA LEU A 107 6.19 7.41 1.54
C LEU A 107 5.64 6.97 2.91
N ASN A 108 5.37 5.69 3.12
CA ASN A 108 4.70 5.18 4.32
C ASN A 108 3.38 5.89 4.65
N LEU A 109 2.70 6.45 3.63
CA LEU A 109 1.45 7.18 3.82
C LEU A 109 0.32 6.23 4.28
N HIS A 110 0.44 4.95 3.97
CA HIS A 110 -0.49 3.90 4.41
C HIS A 110 -0.67 3.86 5.95
N ILE A 111 0.37 4.22 6.72
CA ILE A 111 0.33 4.24 8.20
C ILE A 111 -0.50 5.42 8.72
N LYS A 112 -0.62 6.50 7.94
CA LYS A 112 -1.37 7.71 8.33
C LYS A 112 -2.88 7.56 8.12
N VAL A 113 -3.31 6.64 7.26
CA VAL A 113 -4.73 6.42 6.94
C VAL A 113 -5.10 4.95 7.19
N PRO A 114 -5.32 4.54 8.45
CA PRO A 114 -5.61 3.15 8.81
C PRO A 114 -7.04 2.70 8.46
N LEU A 115 -7.92 3.62 8.04
CA LEU A 115 -9.31 3.33 7.70
C LEU A 115 -9.46 2.48 6.42
N VAL A 116 -8.47 2.52 5.52
CA VAL A 116 -8.52 1.84 4.22
C VAL A 116 -7.69 0.57 4.26
N ASN A 117 -8.26 -0.56 3.81
CA ASN A 117 -7.51 -1.80 3.67
C ASN A 117 -6.63 -1.76 2.41
N TRP A 118 -5.44 -1.20 2.56
CA TRP A 118 -4.47 -1.00 1.48
C TRP A 118 -4.07 -2.28 0.75
N SER A 119 -4.05 -3.43 1.44
CA SER A 119 -3.75 -4.73 0.80
C SER A 119 -4.86 -5.17 -0.15
N LEU A 120 -6.12 -4.88 0.19
CA LEU A 120 -7.25 -5.20 -0.69
C LEU A 120 -7.31 -4.23 -1.86
N THR A 121 -7.08 -2.93 -1.62
CA THR A 121 -6.99 -1.93 -2.68
C THR A 121 -5.92 -2.30 -3.71
N ASP A 122 -4.75 -2.74 -3.25
CA ASP A 122 -3.67 -3.17 -4.13
C ASP A 122 -4.01 -4.42 -4.94
N LEU A 123 -4.63 -5.41 -4.29
CA LEU A 123 -5.11 -6.62 -4.94
C LEU A 123 -6.15 -6.32 -6.03
N VAL A 124 -7.11 -5.43 -5.74
CA VAL A 124 -8.14 -5.04 -6.71
C VAL A 124 -7.52 -4.28 -7.87
N ASN A 125 -6.60 -3.34 -7.61
CA ASN A 125 -5.91 -2.61 -8.67
C ASN A 125 -5.13 -3.53 -9.60
N THR A 126 -4.33 -4.44 -9.03
CA THR A 126 -3.49 -5.37 -9.82
C THR A 126 -4.35 -6.37 -10.61
N ALA A 127 -5.41 -6.90 -10.02
CA ALA A 127 -6.36 -7.78 -10.70
C ALA A 127 -7.11 -7.07 -11.83
N ALA A 128 -7.64 -5.87 -11.56
CA ALA A 128 -8.34 -5.07 -12.58
C ALA A 128 -7.40 -4.72 -13.74
N SER A 129 -6.19 -4.24 -13.42
CA SER A 129 -5.17 -3.91 -14.43
C SER A 129 -4.81 -5.13 -15.28
N THR A 130 -4.63 -6.31 -14.67
CA THR A 130 -4.38 -7.57 -15.41
C THR A 130 -5.48 -7.85 -16.43
N CYS A 131 -6.75 -7.77 -16.01
CA CYS A 131 -7.89 -8.02 -16.88
C CYS A 131 -7.98 -7.01 -18.03
N PHE A 132 -7.83 -5.72 -17.73
CA PHE A 132 -7.93 -4.67 -18.74
C PHE A 132 -6.76 -4.72 -19.74
N PHE A 133 -5.53 -4.94 -19.29
CA PHE A 133 -4.38 -5.09 -20.19
C PHE A 133 -4.50 -6.34 -21.07
N PHE A 134 -4.99 -7.45 -20.52
CA PHE A 134 -5.22 -8.66 -21.31
C PHE A 134 -6.24 -8.41 -22.41
N LEU A 135 -7.39 -7.85 -22.06
CA LEU A 135 -8.46 -7.53 -23.02
C LEU A 135 -7.98 -6.54 -24.07
N SER A 136 -7.26 -5.50 -23.65
CA SER A 136 -6.77 -4.47 -24.56
C SER A 136 -5.71 -4.99 -25.53
N SER A 137 -4.77 -5.78 -25.03
CA SER A 137 -3.75 -6.45 -25.86
C SER A 137 -4.39 -7.43 -26.85
N LEU A 138 -5.45 -8.13 -26.45
CA LEU A 138 -6.21 -9.03 -27.33
C LEU A 138 -6.93 -8.26 -28.44
N VAL A 139 -7.61 -7.17 -28.11
CA VAL A 139 -8.27 -6.30 -29.10
C VAL A 139 -7.26 -5.73 -30.07
N LEU A 140 -6.12 -5.25 -29.58
CA LEU A 140 -5.05 -4.71 -30.42
C LEU A 140 -4.44 -5.79 -31.32
N ALA A 141 -4.29 -7.03 -30.82
CA ALA A 141 -3.82 -8.16 -31.61
C ALA A 141 -4.80 -8.56 -32.72
N CYS A 142 -6.11 -8.48 -32.47
CA CYS A 142 -7.14 -8.78 -33.48
C CYS A 142 -7.22 -7.75 -34.62
N ILE A 143 -6.81 -6.51 -34.34
CA ILE A 143 -6.96 -5.36 -35.26
C ILE A 143 -5.64 -5.01 -35.97
N ASN A 144 -4.52 -5.62 -35.58
CA ASN A 144 -3.17 -5.28 -36.04
C ASN A 144 -3.01 -5.33 -37.58
N HIS A 145 -2.51 -4.24 -38.18
CA HIS A 145 -2.22 -4.15 -39.63
C HIS A 145 -0.80 -4.60 -39.98
N ASN A 146 -0.11 -5.27 -39.06
CA ASN A 146 1.28 -5.72 -39.15
C ASN A 146 2.29 -4.57 -39.22
N THR A 147 1.95 -3.41 -38.65
CA THR A 147 2.95 -2.34 -38.48
C THR A 147 3.88 -2.66 -37.31
N GLY A 148 5.16 -2.28 -37.41
CA GLY A 148 6.14 -2.60 -36.37
C GLY A 148 5.78 -2.03 -34.99
N ALA A 149 5.15 -0.84 -34.96
CA ALA A 149 4.71 -0.19 -33.73
C ALA A 149 3.51 -0.90 -33.08
N GLU A 150 2.52 -1.34 -33.87
CA GLU A 150 1.39 -2.13 -33.36
C GLU A 150 1.85 -3.49 -32.82
N ILE A 151 2.77 -4.17 -33.52
CA ILE A 151 3.35 -5.44 -33.04
C ILE A 151 4.09 -5.23 -31.70
N ALA A 152 4.90 -4.18 -31.61
CA ALA A 152 5.60 -3.85 -30.36
C ALA A 152 4.62 -3.56 -29.21
N ALA A 153 3.58 -2.75 -29.45
CA ALA A 153 2.56 -2.43 -28.46
C ALA A 153 1.83 -3.69 -27.96
N VAL A 154 1.50 -4.64 -28.85
CA VAL A 154 0.89 -5.92 -28.48
C VAL A 154 1.83 -6.75 -27.60
N ILE A 155 3.11 -6.87 -27.97
CA ILE A 155 4.11 -7.63 -27.20
C ILE A 155 4.25 -7.03 -25.80
N PHE A 156 4.45 -5.71 -25.69
CA PHE A 156 4.55 -5.03 -24.41
C PHE A 156 3.26 -5.13 -23.60
N GLY A 157 2.09 -5.07 -24.23
CA GLY A 157 0.80 -5.28 -23.57
C GLY A 157 0.66 -6.66 -22.92
N PHE A 158 1.08 -7.72 -23.61
CA PHE A 158 1.10 -9.06 -23.03
C PHE A 158 2.16 -9.21 -21.93
N LEU A 159 3.33 -8.57 -22.06
CA LEU A 159 4.34 -8.55 -21.01
C LEU A 159 3.81 -7.85 -19.74
N VAL A 160 3.17 -6.69 -19.88
CA VAL A 160 2.52 -5.97 -18.78
C VAL A 160 1.47 -6.88 -18.12
N THR A 161 0.62 -7.52 -18.92
CA THR A 161 -0.38 -8.48 -18.44
C THR A 161 0.26 -9.60 -17.62
N GLY A 162 1.37 -10.17 -18.08
CA GLY A 162 2.09 -11.23 -17.36
C GLY A 162 2.61 -10.76 -16.02
N VAL A 163 3.22 -9.58 -15.96
CA VAL A 163 3.75 -9.02 -14.70
C VAL A 163 2.63 -8.72 -13.71
N TYR A 164 1.58 -8.02 -14.13
CA TYR A 164 0.40 -7.77 -13.30
C TYR A 164 -0.28 -9.08 -12.86
N GLY A 165 -0.32 -10.09 -13.73
CA GLY A 165 -0.86 -11.41 -13.43
C GLY A 165 -0.05 -12.15 -12.36
N ILE A 166 1.28 -12.09 -12.43
CA ILE A 166 2.17 -12.64 -11.39
C ILE A 166 1.95 -11.91 -10.07
N ASN A 167 1.90 -10.57 -10.08
CA ASN A 167 1.65 -9.79 -8.87
C ASN A 167 0.27 -10.12 -8.27
N THR A 168 -0.77 -10.18 -9.09
CA THR A 168 -2.12 -10.59 -8.68
C THR A 168 -2.11 -12.00 -8.07
N PHE A 169 -1.45 -12.96 -8.70
CA PHE A 169 -1.35 -14.33 -8.18
C PHE A 169 -0.69 -14.38 -6.80
N LEU A 170 0.42 -13.65 -6.63
CA LEU A 170 1.12 -13.56 -5.35
C LEU A 170 0.29 -12.86 -4.28
N ALA A 171 -0.40 -11.78 -4.65
CA ALA A 171 -1.29 -11.04 -3.78
C ALA A 171 -2.49 -11.92 -3.34
N VAL A 172 -3.12 -12.66 -4.26
CA VAL A 172 -4.18 -13.62 -3.94
C VAL A 172 -3.67 -14.73 -3.03
N ARG A 173 -2.48 -15.28 -3.29
CA ARG A 173 -1.88 -16.33 -2.45
C ARG A 173 -1.66 -15.80 -1.03
N ARG A 174 -1.12 -14.60 -0.88
CA ARG A 174 -0.92 -13.94 0.41
C ARG A 174 -2.26 -13.69 1.12
N TRP A 175 -3.27 -13.22 0.41
CA TRP A 175 -4.60 -12.99 0.96
C TRP A 175 -5.26 -14.29 1.44
N ARG A 176 -5.15 -15.38 0.67
CA ARG A 176 -5.68 -16.70 1.07
C ARG A 176 -4.96 -17.27 2.30
N LEU A 177 -3.63 -17.14 2.38
CA LEU A 177 -2.88 -17.56 3.56
C LEU A 177 -3.24 -16.70 4.79
N GLY A 178 -3.40 -15.39 4.62
CA GLY A 178 -3.78 -14.46 5.69
C GLY A 178 -5.20 -14.68 6.21
N ASN A 179 -6.16 -14.98 5.33
CA ASN A 179 -7.54 -15.30 5.71
C ASN A 179 -7.67 -16.69 6.36
N GLY A 180 -6.80 -17.64 6.02
CA GLY A 180 -6.76 -18.98 6.63
C GLY A 180 -6.42 -18.97 8.13
N CYS A 181 -5.68 -17.97 8.61
CA CYS A 181 -5.34 -17.81 10.03
C CYS A 181 -6.29 -16.90 10.81
N GLN A 182 -7.21 -16.16 10.16
CA GLN A 182 -8.12 -15.21 10.80
C GLN A 182 -9.58 -15.70 10.94
N GLY A 183 -9.92 -16.87 10.40
CA GLY A 183 -11.17 -17.57 10.74
C GLY A 183 -10.98 -18.55 11.90
N PRO A 184 -12.06 -19.07 12.48
CA PRO A 184 -12.76 -18.71 13.75
C PRO A 184 -11.94 -18.60 15.05
N SER A 185 -10.61 -18.56 15.00
CA SER A 185 -9.76 -18.68 16.21
C SER A 185 -10.00 -17.56 17.24
N GLN A 186 -10.15 -16.30 16.83
CA GLN A 186 -10.32 -15.20 17.79
C GLN A 186 -11.69 -15.16 18.48
N SER A 187 -12.78 -15.53 17.79
CA SER A 187 -14.09 -15.65 18.43
C SER A 187 -14.17 -16.87 19.35
N SER A 188 -13.47 -17.96 18.99
CA SER A 188 -13.35 -19.16 19.82
C SER A 188 -12.48 -18.92 21.06
N GLU A 189 -11.37 -18.19 20.94
CA GLU A 189 -10.54 -17.79 22.09
C GLU A 189 -11.27 -16.79 22.99
N TYR A 190 -12.00 -15.83 22.44
CA TYR A 190 -12.84 -14.92 23.22
C TYR A 190 -13.99 -15.66 23.94
N MET A 191 -14.67 -16.60 23.26
CA MET A 191 -15.69 -17.44 23.90
C MET A 191 -15.11 -18.38 24.96
N ARG A 192 -13.92 -18.95 24.72
CA ARG A 192 -13.21 -19.83 25.67
C ARG A 192 -12.73 -19.05 26.90
N ALA A 193 -12.16 -17.87 26.71
CA ALA A 193 -11.75 -16.99 27.80
C ALA A 193 -12.95 -16.52 28.63
N ARG A 194 -14.08 -16.24 27.97
CA ARG A 194 -15.34 -15.87 28.66
C ARG A 194 -15.94 -17.04 29.46
N THR A 195 -15.89 -18.27 28.95
CA THR A 195 -16.40 -19.44 29.68
C THR A 195 -15.49 -19.86 30.83
N ALA A 196 -14.17 -19.71 30.68
CA ALA A 196 -13.22 -19.93 31.78
C ALA A 196 -13.44 -18.94 32.94
N SER A 197 -13.60 -17.65 32.63
CA SER A 197 -13.87 -16.62 33.66
C SER A 197 -15.22 -16.80 34.36
N HIS A 198 -16.23 -17.35 33.68
CA HIS A 198 -17.52 -17.64 34.31
C HIS A 198 -17.44 -18.84 35.27
N GLY A 199 -16.68 -19.88 34.91
CA GLY A 199 -16.48 -21.05 35.77
C GLY A 199 -15.69 -20.76 37.04
N GLU A 200 -14.74 -19.80 36.99
CA GLU A 200 -13.98 -19.37 38.17
C GLU A 200 -14.80 -18.55 39.17
N MET A 201 -15.87 -17.86 38.73
CA MET A 201 -16.77 -17.15 39.65
C MET A 201 -17.68 -18.10 40.44
N GLU A 202 -18.08 -19.23 39.84
CA GLU A 202 -18.90 -20.26 40.50
C GLU A 202 -18.09 -21.18 41.43
N ALA A 203 -16.78 -21.31 41.19
CA ALA A 203 -15.89 -22.15 41.98
C ALA A 203 -15.38 -21.49 43.28
N ARG A 204 -15.81 -20.25 43.59
CA ARG A 204 -15.54 -19.63 44.89
C ARG A 204 -16.64 -20.07 45.86
N PRO A 205 -16.39 -21.03 46.77
CA PRO A 205 -17.37 -21.34 47.80
C PRO A 205 -17.47 -20.10 48.69
N GLU A 206 -18.67 -19.60 48.90
CA GLU A 206 -19.02 -18.65 49.95
C GLU A 206 -18.56 -19.25 51.29
N LEU A 207 -17.31 -18.99 51.66
CA LEU A 207 -16.74 -19.31 52.96
C LEU A 207 -17.19 -18.22 53.93
N ALA A 208 -18.27 -18.56 54.65
CA ALA A 208 -18.66 -18.14 56.00
C ALA A 208 -18.81 -16.64 56.30
#